data_AF-A0A8T4U5L0-F1
#
_entry.id   AF-A0A8T4U5L0-F1
#
_cell.length_a   1.000
_cell.length_b   1.000
_cell.length_c   1.000
_cell.angle_alpha   90.00
_cell.angle_beta   90.00
_cell.angle_gamma   90.00
#
_symmetry.space_group_name_H-M   'P 1'
#
loop_
_entity.id
_entity.type
_entity.pdbx_description
1 polymer ?
#
loop_
_entity_poly.entity_id
_entity_poly.type
_entity_poly.pdbx_seq_one_letter_code
_entity_poly.pdbx_strand_id
1 'polypeptide(L)'
;MIAHKNLSAVWARLVAHASFDGNINENPNKSGARVRFYSKDSEKLMKTQKIIKEEIGILPYKNYAFEERNKLLLRYNNTSFARKLIDLGAPSGDKAIQSYRVPDWIKYGSKEKQVQYLAALIDDEAESIRKEKKNTLRGLKIKQSKWIKYKKDLNLFLQDLKEIFTSLGIKTGKITINSKDKYYRKDGKITIPGWFRISLNKENQQKLIKVFVRDSQKIRAIID
;
A
#
# COMPACT_ATOMS: atom_id res chain seq x y z
N MET A 1 -18.11 -11.77 -13.63
CA MET A 1 -16.68 -11.49 -13.37
C MET A 1 -15.99 -10.71 -14.51
N ILE A 2 -16.69 -9.78 -15.21
CA ILE A 2 -16.17 -9.08 -16.42
C ILE A 2 -15.84 -7.59 -16.14
N ALA A 3 -16.36 -7.00 -15.06
CA ALA A 3 -16.34 -5.54 -14.84
C ALA A 3 -14.96 -4.89 -14.56
N HIS A 4 -13.92 -5.66 -14.24
CA HIS A 4 -12.64 -5.11 -13.76
C HIS A 4 -11.50 -5.12 -14.80
N LYS A 5 -11.68 -5.72 -15.99
CA LYS A 5 -10.61 -5.77 -17.02
C LYS A 5 -10.21 -4.38 -17.51
N ASN A 6 -11.17 -3.46 -17.63
CA ASN A 6 -10.95 -2.10 -18.18
C ASN A 6 -10.59 -1.04 -17.13
N LEU A 7 -10.37 -1.41 -15.87
CA LEU A 7 -9.95 -0.44 -14.86
C LEU A 7 -8.54 0.06 -15.16
N SER A 8 -8.32 1.37 -15.04
CA SER A 8 -6.99 1.96 -15.20
C SER A 8 -6.04 1.56 -14.07
N ALA A 9 -4.73 1.61 -14.33
CA ALA A 9 -3.71 1.32 -13.32
C ALA A 9 -3.71 2.35 -12.16
N VAL A 10 -4.28 3.54 -12.39
CA VAL A 10 -4.48 4.58 -11.35
C VAL A 10 -5.30 4.03 -10.18
N TRP A 11 -6.35 3.27 -10.45
CA TRP A 11 -7.14 2.64 -9.38
C TRP A 11 -6.32 1.66 -8.55
N ALA A 12 -5.36 0.95 -9.15
CA ALA A 12 -4.51 0.01 -8.42
C ALA A 12 -3.61 0.75 -7.42
N ARG A 13 -3.03 1.88 -7.83
CA ARG A 13 -2.29 2.79 -6.92
C ARG A 13 -3.17 3.31 -5.79
N LEU A 14 -4.41 3.74 -6.09
CA LEU A 14 -5.29 4.30 -5.07
C LEU A 14 -5.80 3.26 -4.09
N VAL A 15 -6.12 2.05 -4.55
CA VAL A 15 -6.45 0.92 -3.68
C VAL A 15 -5.26 0.58 -2.78
N ALA A 16 -4.03 0.58 -3.30
CA ALA A 16 -2.83 0.39 -2.49
C ALA A 16 -2.71 1.47 -1.41
N HIS A 17 -2.70 2.76 -1.77
CA HIS A 17 -2.63 3.83 -0.78
C HIS A 17 -3.77 3.75 0.24
N ALA A 18 -4.99 3.43 -0.19
CA ALA A 18 -6.11 3.23 0.72
C ALA A 18 -5.93 2.01 1.64
N SER A 19 -5.23 0.97 1.18
CA SER A 19 -4.95 -0.28 1.91
C SER A 19 -3.78 -0.19 2.88
N PHE A 20 -2.84 0.73 2.68
CA PHE A 20 -1.64 0.86 3.51
C PHE A 20 -1.72 2.08 4.42
N ASP A 21 -1.27 3.24 3.97
CA ASP A 21 -1.26 4.48 4.78
C ASP A 21 -2.63 5.17 4.90
N GLY A 22 -3.57 4.82 4.01
CA GLY A 22 -4.89 5.43 3.95
C GLY A 22 -5.87 4.90 5.00
N ASN A 23 -7.02 5.55 5.08
CA ASN A 23 -8.13 5.10 5.91
C ASN A 23 -9.45 5.42 5.21
N ILE A 24 -10.24 4.39 4.97
CA ILE A 24 -11.64 4.53 4.55
C ILE A 24 -12.50 4.33 5.79
N ASN A 25 -13.36 5.31 6.08
CA ASN A 25 -14.42 5.14 7.06
C ASN A 25 -15.76 5.20 6.34
N GLU A 26 -16.47 4.10 6.35
CA GLU A 26 -17.89 4.06 6.08
C GLU A 26 -18.61 4.13 7.42
N ASN A 27 -19.53 5.09 7.58
CA ASN A 27 -20.35 5.14 8.77
C ASN A 27 -21.64 4.37 8.46
N PRO A 28 -21.89 3.19 9.04
CA PRO A 28 -23.13 2.46 8.77
C PRO A 28 -24.38 3.23 9.24
N ASN A 29 -24.24 4.14 10.21
CA ASN A 29 -25.34 4.91 10.80
C ASN A 29 -25.49 6.32 10.19
N LYS A 30 -24.63 6.72 9.25
CA LYS A 30 -24.75 7.99 8.51
C LYS A 30 -24.43 7.72 7.04
N SER A 31 -25.22 8.25 6.11
CA SER A 31 -25.06 8.04 4.65
C SER A 31 -23.71 8.46 4.03
N GLY A 32 -22.76 8.97 4.83
CA GLY A 32 -21.46 9.46 4.40
C GLY A 32 -20.32 8.46 4.59
N ALA A 33 -19.54 8.24 3.53
CA ALA A 33 -18.23 7.60 3.60
C ALA A 33 -17.13 8.60 3.21
N ARG A 34 -15.92 8.41 3.77
CA ARG A 34 -14.77 9.29 3.52
C ARG A 34 -13.47 8.52 3.40
N VAL A 35 -12.60 9.03 2.53
CA VAL A 35 -11.24 8.53 2.32
C VAL A 35 -10.25 9.52 2.88
N ARG A 36 -9.21 9.02 3.55
CA ARG A 36 -8.12 9.81 4.10
C ARG A 36 -6.80 9.20 3.68
N PHE A 37 -5.87 10.03 3.23
CA PHE A 37 -4.48 9.65 3.01
C PHE A 37 -3.60 10.45 3.95
N TYR A 38 -2.67 9.76 4.62
CA TYR A 38 -1.76 10.35 5.60
C TYR A 38 -0.33 10.24 5.09
N SER A 39 0.48 11.26 5.35
CA SER A 39 1.92 11.22 5.06
C SER A 39 2.66 12.26 5.88
N LYS A 40 3.95 12.04 6.14
CA LYS A 40 4.87 13.12 6.56
C LYS A 40 5.51 13.83 5.36
N ASP A 41 5.47 13.18 4.20
CA ASP A 41 5.95 13.68 2.92
C ASP A 41 4.79 14.40 2.21
N SER A 42 4.92 15.72 2.06
CA SER A 42 3.96 16.59 1.38
C SER A 42 3.89 16.32 -0.12
N GLU A 43 5.02 16.01 -0.75
CA GLU A 43 5.12 15.75 -2.19
C GLU A 43 4.30 14.50 -2.56
N LYS A 44 4.37 13.45 -1.73
CA LYS A 44 3.51 12.26 -1.87
C LYS A 44 2.02 12.59 -1.83
N LEU A 45 1.57 13.43 -0.90
CA LEU A 45 0.16 13.81 -0.84
C LEU A 45 -0.25 14.71 -2.01
N MET A 46 0.61 15.64 -2.43
CA MET A 46 0.35 16.48 -3.59
C MET A 46 0.25 15.67 -4.88
N LYS A 47 1.13 14.68 -5.10
CA LYS A 47 1.03 13.75 -6.24
C LYS A 47 -0.27 12.94 -6.18
N THR A 48 -0.63 12.43 -5.01
CA THR A 48 -1.90 11.71 -4.81
C THR A 48 -3.10 12.59 -5.13
N GLN A 49 -3.10 13.84 -4.66
CA GLN A 49 -4.13 14.82 -4.93
C GLN A 49 -4.24 15.13 -6.43
N LYS A 50 -3.09 15.35 -7.10
CA LYS A 50 -3.02 15.62 -8.53
C LYS A 50 -3.63 14.48 -9.35
N ILE A 51 -3.23 13.24 -9.05
CA ILE A 51 -3.77 12.04 -9.71
C ILE A 51 -5.29 11.95 -9.54
N ILE A 52 -5.81 12.09 -8.31
CA ILE A 52 -7.26 11.99 -8.06
C ILE A 52 -8.01 13.13 -8.77
N LYS A 53 -7.44 14.34 -8.82
CA LYS A 53 -8.05 15.47 -9.51
C LYS A 53 -8.08 15.25 -11.03
N GLU A 54 -6.96 14.88 -11.64
CA GLU A 54 -6.83 14.80 -13.10
C GLU A 54 -7.47 13.55 -13.70
N GLU A 55 -7.34 12.39 -13.02
CA GLU A 55 -7.79 11.10 -13.55
C GLU A 55 -9.21 10.71 -13.12
N ILE A 56 -9.68 11.28 -12.01
CA ILE A 56 -10.99 10.92 -11.41
C ILE A 56 -11.92 12.13 -11.34
N GLY A 57 -11.40 13.36 -11.40
CA GLY A 57 -12.22 14.56 -11.34
C GLY A 57 -12.76 14.87 -9.93
N ILE A 58 -12.12 14.35 -8.88
CA ILE A 58 -12.58 14.53 -7.50
C ILE A 58 -11.65 15.46 -6.74
N LEU A 59 -12.25 16.46 -6.09
CA LEU A 59 -11.53 17.39 -5.21
C LEU A 59 -11.56 16.93 -3.74
N PRO A 60 -10.48 17.18 -3.00
CA PRO A 60 -10.46 16.95 -1.55
C PRO A 60 -11.38 17.94 -0.80
N TYR A 61 -11.76 17.58 0.42
CA TYR A 61 -12.58 18.40 1.33
C TYR A 61 -11.98 19.79 1.58
N LYS A 62 -10.66 19.86 1.69
CA LYS A 62 -9.89 21.11 1.58
C LYS A 62 -9.01 20.99 0.35
N ASN A 63 -8.84 22.07 -0.40
CA ASN A 63 -8.03 22.12 -1.63
C ASN A 63 -6.53 21.80 -1.45
N TYR A 64 -6.09 21.41 -0.25
CA TYR A 64 -4.72 21.12 0.11
C TYR A 64 -4.65 20.09 1.25
N ALA A 65 -3.50 19.44 1.41
CA ALA A 65 -3.22 18.60 2.57
C ALA A 65 -2.97 19.47 3.80
N PHE A 66 -3.58 19.13 4.94
CA PHE A 66 -3.46 19.91 6.19
C PHE A 66 -2.95 19.05 7.33
N GLU A 67 -2.32 19.66 8.32
CA GLU A 67 -1.75 18.92 9.43
C GLU A 67 -2.83 18.35 10.37
N GLU A 68 -2.68 17.08 10.74
CA GLU A 68 -3.47 16.36 11.73
C GLU A 68 -2.56 15.36 12.45
N ARG A 69 -2.37 15.52 13.78
CA ARG A 69 -1.57 14.60 14.62
C ARG A 69 -0.13 14.39 14.12
N ASN A 70 0.60 15.48 13.85
CA ASN A 70 2.00 15.49 13.38
C ASN A 70 2.22 14.78 12.02
N LYS A 71 1.17 14.75 11.19
CA LYS A 71 1.20 14.24 9.82
C LYS A 71 0.33 15.14 8.95
N LEU A 72 0.63 15.21 7.67
CA LEU A 72 -0.27 15.80 6.69
C LEU A 72 -1.40 14.81 6.36
N LEU A 73 -2.59 15.37 6.16
CA LEU A 73 -3.81 14.66 5.81
C LEU A 73 -4.40 15.24 4.52
N LEU A 74 -4.67 14.36 3.57
CA LEU A 74 -5.54 14.61 2.43
C LEU A 74 -6.88 13.89 2.66
N ARG A 75 -7.98 14.64 2.77
CA ARG A 75 -9.31 14.12 3.10
C ARG A 75 -10.29 14.30 1.94
N TYR A 76 -11.02 13.24 1.59
CA TYR A 76 -12.10 13.26 0.62
C TYR A 76 -13.41 12.85 1.28
N ASN A 77 -14.35 13.78 1.41
CA ASN A 77 -15.71 13.51 1.89
C ASN A 77 -16.62 13.18 0.70
N ASN A 78 -16.32 12.09 0.01
CA ASN A 78 -17.06 11.64 -1.18
C ASN A 78 -17.42 10.16 -1.02
N THR A 79 -18.71 9.89 -0.82
CA THR A 79 -19.22 8.53 -0.57
C THR A 79 -19.02 7.61 -1.77
N SER A 80 -19.29 8.10 -2.99
CA SER A 80 -19.12 7.31 -4.21
C SER A 80 -17.67 6.89 -4.43
N PHE A 81 -16.72 7.79 -4.16
CA PHE A 81 -15.30 7.49 -4.23
C PHE A 81 -14.87 6.46 -3.17
N ALA A 82 -15.31 6.63 -1.93
CA ALA A 82 -15.01 5.69 -0.85
C ALA A 82 -15.56 4.29 -1.15
N ARG A 83 -16.83 4.19 -1.56
CA ARG A 83 -17.46 2.92 -1.95
C ARG A 83 -16.80 2.31 -3.16
N LYS A 84 -16.43 3.11 -4.17
CA LYS A 84 -15.68 2.61 -5.32
C LYS A 84 -14.36 1.95 -4.90
N LEU A 85 -13.60 2.55 -3.97
CA LEU A 85 -12.37 1.92 -3.46
C LEU A 85 -12.65 0.60 -2.72
N ILE A 86 -13.72 0.55 -1.92
CA ILE A 86 -14.15 -0.67 -1.22
C ILE A 86 -14.53 -1.76 -2.23
N ASP A 87 -15.34 -1.43 -3.24
CA ASP A 87 -15.77 -2.35 -4.32
C ASP A 87 -14.57 -2.86 -5.12
N LEU A 88 -13.51 -2.07 -5.22
CA LEU A 88 -12.25 -2.43 -5.85
C LEU A 88 -11.32 -3.25 -4.93
N GLY A 89 -11.72 -3.46 -3.68
CA GLY A 89 -11.06 -4.34 -2.72
C GLY A 89 -10.18 -3.63 -1.68
N ALA A 90 -10.29 -2.31 -1.54
CA ALA A 90 -9.64 -1.61 -0.43
C ALA A 90 -10.35 -1.91 0.91
N PRO A 91 -9.63 -2.27 1.98
CA PRO A 91 -10.24 -2.53 3.27
C PRO A 91 -10.76 -1.24 3.92
N SER A 92 -11.94 -1.31 4.53
CA SER A 92 -12.57 -0.23 5.29
C SER A 92 -12.36 -0.42 6.80
N GLY A 93 -12.19 0.67 7.55
CA GLY A 93 -12.03 0.64 9.00
C GLY A 93 -10.65 0.14 9.47
N ASP A 94 -10.63 -0.58 10.61
CA ASP A 94 -9.38 -1.04 11.22
C ASP A 94 -8.83 -2.27 10.49
N LYS A 95 -7.80 -2.03 9.68
CA LYS A 95 -7.12 -3.02 8.84
C LYS A 95 -6.37 -4.08 9.62
N ALA A 96 -5.96 -3.79 10.85
CA ALA A 96 -5.21 -4.74 11.67
C ALA A 96 -6.11 -5.89 12.16
N ILE A 97 -7.43 -5.69 12.20
CA ILE A 97 -8.40 -6.63 12.79
C ILE A 97 -9.36 -7.22 11.75
N GLN A 98 -8.95 -7.27 10.49
CA GLN A 98 -9.73 -7.86 9.40
C GLN A 98 -8.84 -8.69 8.48
N SER A 99 -9.44 -9.66 7.79
CA SER A 99 -8.82 -10.39 6.68
C SER A 99 -9.05 -9.61 5.39
N TYR A 100 -8.00 -9.52 4.56
CA TYR A 100 -8.11 -9.09 3.17
C TYR A 100 -6.92 -9.65 2.38
N ARG A 101 -7.09 -9.71 1.06
CA ARG A 101 -6.10 -10.20 0.08
C ARG A 101 -5.78 -9.08 -0.91
N VAL A 102 -4.78 -9.30 -1.76
CA VAL A 102 -4.62 -8.41 -2.92
C VAL A 102 -5.77 -8.70 -3.89
N PRO A 103 -6.51 -7.69 -4.38
CA PRO A 103 -7.62 -7.93 -5.31
C PRO A 103 -7.18 -8.66 -6.58
N ASP A 104 -7.97 -9.63 -7.05
CA ASP A 104 -7.61 -10.48 -8.20
C ASP A 104 -7.33 -9.69 -9.47
N TRP A 105 -8.09 -8.60 -9.70
CA TRP A 105 -7.89 -7.73 -10.87
C TRP A 105 -6.55 -6.96 -10.84
N ILE A 106 -5.91 -6.87 -9.67
CA ILE A 106 -4.54 -6.36 -9.51
C ILE A 106 -3.56 -7.52 -9.59
N LYS A 107 -3.80 -8.58 -8.81
CA LYS A 107 -2.90 -9.74 -8.70
C LYS A 107 -2.65 -10.39 -10.06
N TYR A 108 -3.71 -10.61 -10.83
CA TYR A 108 -3.70 -11.20 -12.16
C TYR A 108 -3.94 -10.16 -13.26
N GLY A 109 -3.83 -8.87 -12.92
CA GLY A 109 -4.00 -7.75 -13.85
C GLY A 109 -2.81 -7.56 -14.78
N SER A 110 -2.84 -6.46 -15.55
CA SER A 110 -1.70 -6.07 -16.38
C SER A 110 -0.49 -5.70 -15.53
N LYS A 111 0.70 -5.74 -16.15
CA LYS A 111 1.96 -5.36 -15.50
C LYS A 111 1.88 -3.97 -14.89
N GLU A 112 1.22 -3.03 -15.56
CA GLU A 112 1.05 -1.65 -15.11
C GLU A 112 0.24 -1.58 -13.82
N LYS A 113 -0.84 -2.35 -13.69
CA LYS A 113 -1.66 -2.42 -12.46
C LYS A 113 -0.85 -2.95 -11.28
N GLN A 114 -0.10 -4.03 -11.53
CA GLN A 114 0.80 -4.63 -10.54
C GLN A 114 1.89 -3.66 -10.09
N VAL A 115 2.52 -2.96 -11.05
CA VAL A 115 3.55 -1.95 -10.77
C VAL A 115 2.99 -0.79 -9.96
N GLN A 116 1.83 -0.24 -10.33
CA GLN A 116 1.21 0.86 -9.59
C GLN A 116 0.83 0.48 -8.15
N TYR A 117 0.29 -0.73 -7.95
CA TYR A 117 -0.04 -1.22 -6.62
C TYR A 117 1.20 -1.42 -5.75
N LEU A 118 2.23 -2.09 -6.29
CA LEU A 118 3.47 -2.36 -5.55
C LEU A 118 4.32 -1.09 -5.33
N ALA A 119 4.31 -0.13 -6.25
CA ALA A 119 5.00 1.14 -6.07
C ALA A 119 4.43 1.92 -4.88
N ALA A 120 3.10 2.01 -4.79
CA ALA A 120 2.41 2.61 -3.65
C ALA A 120 2.68 1.84 -2.34
N LEU A 121 2.66 0.51 -2.36
CA LEU A 121 3.07 -0.31 -1.21
C LEU A 121 4.50 0.00 -0.76
N ILE A 122 5.45 0.12 -1.69
CA ILE A 122 6.85 0.41 -1.36
C ILE A 122 6.97 1.80 -0.72
N ASP A 123 6.31 2.79 -1.29
CA ASP A 123 6.31 4.16 -0.76
C ASP A 123 5.71 4.21 0.65
N ASP A 124 4.63 3.49 0.90
CA ASP A 124 3.88 3.50 2.16
C ASP A 124 4.52 2.62 3.25
N GLU A 125 4.86 1.36 2.95
CA GLU A 125 5.15 0.34 3.98
C GLU A 125 6.61 -0.14 4.02
N ALA A 126 7.40 0.07 2.95
CA ALA A 126 8.77 -0.43 2.95
C ALA A 126 9.61 0.31 3.99
N GLU A 127 10.40 -0.43 4.77
CA GLU A 127 11.48 0.17 5.58
C GLU A 127 12.40 1.02 4.70
N SER A 128 12.92 2.12 5.25
CA SER A 128 13.85 3.01 4.55
C SER A 128 15.02 2.22 3.96
N ILE A 129 15.27 2.43 2.68
CA ILE A 129 16.36 1.79 1.95
C ILE A 129 17.62 2.62 2.19
N ARG A 130 18.73 1.96 2.53
CA ARG A 130 19.99 2.60 2.87
C ARG A 130 21.09 2.09 1.94
N LYS A 131 21.89 3.01 1.42
CA LYS A 131 23.19 2.69 0.81
C LYS A 131 24.12 2.23 1.92
N GLU A 132 24.68 1.04 1.78
CA GLU A 132 25.73 0.49 2.63
C GLU A 132 27.10 0.65 1.95
N LYS A 133 28.18 0.32 2.66
CA LYS A 133 29.53 0.31 2.09
C LYS A 133 29.60 -0.58 0.83
N LYS A 134 30.48 -0.23 -0.10
CA LYS A 134 30.71 -0.94 -1.38
C LYS A 134 29.49 -0.97 -2.33
N ASN A 135 28.67 0.09 -2.35
CA ASN A 135 27.50 0.21 -3.23
C ASN A 135 26.48 -0.92 -3.07
N THR A 136 26.39 -1.51 -1.88
CA THR A 136 25.34 -2.48 -1.55
C THR A 136 24.13 -1.74 -0.99
N LEU A 137 22.92 -2.23 -1.25
CA LEU A 137 21.70 -1.68 -0.67
C LEU A 137 21.25 -2.60 0.45
N ARG A 138 20.82 -2.01 1.57
CA ARG A 138 20.13 -2.72 2.63
C ARG A 138 18.77 -2.07 2.86
N GLY A 139 17.83 -2.89 3.31
CA GLY A 139 16.49 -2.43 3.57
C GLY A 139 15.65 -2.54 2.31
N LEU A 140 14.55 -3.25 2.44
CA LEU A 140 13.31 -3.19 1.67
C LEU A 140 12.45 -4.32 2.25
N LYS A 141 12.10 -4.14 3.52
CA LYS A 141 11.25 -5.07 4.26
C LYS A 141 9.83 -4.56 4.14
N ILE A 142 8.95 -5.40 3.60
CA ILE A 142 7.52 -5.16 3.62
C ILE A 142 6.98 -5.84 4.87
N LYS A 143 6.49 -5.05 5.82
CA LYS A 143 5.97 -5.53 7.10
C LYS A 143 4.51 -5.15 7.23
N GLN A 144 3.72 -6.06 7.77
CA GLN A 144 2.36 -5.74 8.22
C GLN A 144 2.06 -6.45 9.53
N SER A 145 1.26 -5.82 10.39
CA SER A 145 0.75 -6.42 11.63
C SER A 145 -0.74 -6.71 11.53
N LYS A 146 -1.17 -7.86 12.05
CA LYS A 146 -2.57 -8.28 12.11
C LYS A 146 -2.90 -8.90 13.46
N TRP A 147 -4.17 -8.83 13.86
CA TRP A 147 -4.67 -9.56 15.04
C TRP A 147 -4.35 -11.04 14.85
N ILE A 148 -3.85 -11.68 15.92
CA ILE A 148 -3.37 -13.06 15.88
C ILE A 148 -4.37 -14.07 15.28
N LYS A 149 -5.67 -13.79 15.37
CA LYS A 149 -6.74 -14.59 14.74
C LYS A 149 -6.59 -14.66 13.20
N TYR A 150 -6.06 -13.61 12.57
CA TYR A 150 -5.82 -13.51 11.12
C TYR A 150 -4.39 -13.88 10.71
N LYS A 151 -3.70 -14.71 11.50
CA LYS A 151 -2.34 -15.16 11.19
C LYS A 151 -2.23 -15.82 9.81
N LYS A 152 -3.21 -16.67 9.46
CA LYS A 152 -3.25 -17.37 8.16
C LYS A 152 -3.47 -16.37 7.02
N ASP A 153 -4.40 -15.45 7.19
CA ASP A 153 -4.70 -14.40 6.20
C ASP A 153 -3.52 -13.46 5.96
N LEU A 154 -2.78 -13.10 7.02
CA LEU A 154 -1.54 -12.34 6.89
C LEU A 154 -0.51 -13.07 6.02
N ASN A 155 -0.34 -14.38 6.21
CA ASN A 155 0.55 -15.17 5.38
C ASN A 155 0.09 -15.21 3.91
N LEU A 156 -1.21 -15.39 3.68
CA LEU A 156 -1.80 -15.42 2.35
C LEU A 156 -1.66 -14.07 1.62
N PHE A 157 -1.88 -12.96 2.33
CA PHE A 157 -1.66 -11.62 1.78
C PHE A 157 -0.20 -11.37 1.40
N LEU A 158 0.75 -11.71 2.29
CA LEU A 158 2.18 -11.58 1.98
C LEU A 158 2.61 -12.49 0.82
N GLN A 159 1.97 -13.65 0.67
CA GLN A 159 2.18 -14.55 -0.45
C GLN A 159 1.68 -13.95 -1.77
N ASP A 160 0.51 -13.31 -1.79
CA ASP A 160 0.03 -12.58 -2.98
C ASP A 160 1.03 -11.51 -3.43
N LEU A 161 1.54 -10.72 -2.49
CA LEU A 161 2.54 -9.69 -2.80
C LEU A 161 3.80 -10.31 -3.42
N LYS A 162 4.29 -11.43 -2.87
CA LYS A 162 5.45 -12.14 -3.42
C LYS A 162 5.20 -12.67 -4.82
N GLU A 163 4.01 -13.20 -5.10
CA GLU A 163 3.64 -13.68 -6.43
C GLU A 163 3.66 -12.54 -7.44
N ILE A 164 3.15 -11.37 -7.08
CA ILE A 164 3.19 -10.18 -7.95
C ILE A 164 4.63 -9.74 -8.18
N PHE A 165 5.47 -9.62 -7.14
CA PHE A 165 6.91 -9.33 -7.32
C PHE A 165 7.59 -10.35 -8.24
N THR A 166 7.29 -11.63 -8.06
CA THR A 166 7.87 -12.72 -8.86
C THR A 166 7.46 -12.61 -10.33
N SER A 167 6.19 -12.28 -10.60
CA SER A 167 5.69 -12.05 -11.97
C SER A 167 6.38 -10.88 -12.68
N LEU A 168 6.90 -9.92 -11.92
CA LEU A 168 7.72 -8.79 -12.41
C LEU A 168 9.21 -9.14 -12.52
N GLY A 169 9.61 -10.39 -12.26
CA GLY A 169 10.99 -10.85 -12.28
C GLY A 169 11.82 -10.45 -11.05
N ILE A 170 11.15 -10.06 -9.94
CA ILE A 170 11.78 -9.54 -8.73
C ILE A 170 11.79 -10.62 -7.64
N LYS A 171 12.98 -11.02 -7.23
CA LYS A 171 13.24 -12.04 -6.21
C LYS A 171 12.93 -11.48 -4.80
N THR A 172 12.23 -12.27 -4.00
CA THR A 172 11.88 -11.97 -2.60
C THR A 172 12.32 -13.09 -1.67
N GLY A 173 12.57 -12.76 -0.41
CA GLY A 173 12.94 -13.71 0.64
C GLY A 173 11.76 -14.52 1.19
N LYS A 174 12.04 -15.38 2.17
CA LYS A 174 10.99 -16.14 2.88
C LYS A 174 10.08 -15.21 3.66
N ILE A 175 8.80 -15.57 3.74
CA ILE A 175 7.85 -14.91 4.66
C ILE A 175 8.21 -15.33 6.08
N THR A 176 8.24 -14.36 6.98
CA THR A 176 8.39 -14.58 8.42
C THR A 176 7.13 -14.08 9.11
N ILE A 177 6.48 -14.94 9.89
CA ILE A 177 5.40 -14.54 10.80
C ILE A 177 5.92 -14.70 12.22
N ASN A 178 6.12 -13.57 12.92
CA ASN A 178 6.70 -13.61 14.26
C ASN A 178 5.61 -13.57 15.32
N SER A 179 5.13 -14.75 15.73
CA SER A 179 4.13 -14.87 16.80
C SER A 179 4.67 -14.55 18.20
N LYS A 180 6.00 -14.37 18.37
CA LYS A 180 6.61 -13.97 19.64
C LYS A 180 6.62 -12.45 19.83
N ASP A 181 6.70 -11.68 18.74
CA ASP A 181 6.66 -10.21 18.75
C ASP A 181 5.20 -9.72 18.84
N LYS A 182 4.61 -9.85 20.02
CA LYS A 182 3.20 -9.49 20.29
C LYS A 182 3.08 -8.03 20.66
N TYR A 183 2.12 -7.33 20.05
CA TYR A 183 1.69 -6.01 20.50
C TYR A 183 0.27 -6.08 21.08
N TYR A 184 0.15 -5.68 22.34
CA TYR A 184 -1.12 -5.60 23.07
C TYR A 184 -1.77 -4.25 22.80
N ARG A 185 -2.89 -4.26 22.09
CA ARG A 185 -3.62 -3.05 21.74
C ARG A 185 -4.51 -2.59 22.90
N LYS A 186 -4.89 -1.31 22.87
CA LYS A 186 -5.81 -0.70 23.84
C LYS A 186 -7.20 -1.36 23.87
N ASP A 187 -7.63 -2.00 22.78
CA ASP A 187 -8.90 -2.71 22.66
C ASP A 187 -8.82 -4.19 23.05
N GLY A 188 -7.75 -4.59 23.77
CA GLY A 188 -7.53 -5.96 24.25
C GLY A 188 -7.05 -6.97 23.19
N LYS A 189 -7.01 -6.59 21.90
CA LYS A 189 -6.58 -7.49 20.83
C LYS A 189 -5.05 -7.55 20.74
N ILE A 190 -4.52 -8.73 20.44
CA ILE A 190 -3.09 -8.97 20.30
C ILE A 190 -2.71 -9.03 18.82
N THR A 191 -1.92 -8.08 18.33
CA THR A 191 -1.40 -8.15 16.96
C THR A 191 -0.02 -8.77 16.88
N ILE A 192 0.23 -9.50 15.81
CA ILE A 192 1.52 -10.07 15.46
C ILE A 192 1.98 -9.54 14.10
N PRO A 193 3.29 -9.32 13.91
CA PRO A 193 3.85 -8.90 12.65
C PRO A 193 4.21 -10.07 11.73
N GLY A 194 4.07 -9.82 10.44
CA GLY A 194 4.58 -10.64 9.36
C GLY A 194 5.34 -9.78 8.37
N TRP A 195 6.37 -10.34 7.73
CA TRP A 195 7.14 -9.62 6.72
C TRP A 195 7.85 -10.55 5.75
N PHE A 196 8.28 -9.99 4.63
CA PHE A 196 9.36 -10.52 3.79
C PHE A 196 10.30 -9.39 3.39
N ARG A 197 11.43 -9.73 2.78
CA ARG A 197 12.38 -8.75 2.22
C ARG A 197 12.49 -8.95 0.72
N ILE A 198 12.60 -7.87 -0.03
CA ILE A 198 13.04 -7.96 -1.43
C ILE A 198 14.54 -8.27 -1.42
N SER A 199 14.98 -9.19 -2.28
CA SER A 199 16.40 -9.53 -2.40
C SER A 199 17.15 -8.35 -3.01
N LEU A 200 18.30 -7.98 -2.43
CA LEU A 200 19.10 -6.85 -2.93
C LEU A 200 20.44 -7.34 -3.49
N ASN A 201 20.47 -8.51 -4.14
CA ASN A 201 21.62 -8.83 -4.99
C ASN A 201 21.62 -7.90 -6.22
N LYS A 202 22.80 -7.66 -6.82
CA LYS A 202 23.00 -6.66 -7.88
C LYS A 202 21.99 -6.79 -9.03
N GLU A 203 21.78 -8.02 -9.53
CA GLU A 203 20.83 -8.30 -10.61
C GLU A 203 19.40 -7.92 -10.21
N ASN A 204 18.97 -8.30 -9.01
CA ASN A 204 17.62 -8.02 -8.53
C ASN A 204 17.40 -6.53 -8.23
N GLN A 205 18.42 -5.82 -7.74
CA GLN A 205 18.38 -4.37 -7.55
C GLN A 205 18.18 -3.64 -8.88
N GLN A 206 18.92 -4.04 -9.93
CA GLN A 206 18.77 -3.45 -11.27
C GLN A 206 17.36 -3.66 -11.82
N LYS A 207 16.77 -4.86 -11.63
CA LYS A 207 15.38 -5.15 -12.01
C LYS A 207 14.39 -4.30 -11.22
N LEU A 208 14.54 -4.22 -9.90
CA LEU A 208 13.70 -3.40 -9.02
C LEU A 208 13.72 -1.93 -9.46
N ILE A 209 14.91 -1.36 -9.66
CA ILE A 209 15.08 0.02 -10.11
C ILE A 209 14.41 0.23 -11.47
N LYS A 210 14.72 -0.63 -12.45
CA LYS A 210 14.16 -0.53 -13.81
C LYS A 210 12.62 -0.57 -13.79
N VAL A 211 12.02 -1.38 -12.93
CA VAL A 211 10.57 -1.54 -12.84
C VAL A 211 9.92 -0.36 -12.11
N PHE A 212 10.52 0.17 -11.05
CA PHE A 212 9.84 1.08 -10.13
C PHE A 212 10.36 2.52 -10.07
N VAL A 213 11.48 2.87 -10.71
CA VAL A 213 12.07 4.24 -10.62
C VAL A 213 11.11 5.36 -11.07
N ARG A 214 10.23 5.05 -12.03
CA ARG A 214 9.23 6.00 -12.53
C ARG A 214 8.06 6.18 -11.58
N ASP A 215 7.73 5.16 -10.79
CA ASP A 215 6.49 5.07 -10.05
C ASP A 215 6.66 5.19 -8.53
N SER A 216 7.78 4.72 -7.96
CA SER A 216 8.05 4.80 -6.53
C SER A 216 9.04 5.91 -6.22
N GLN A 217 8.63 6.81 -5.33
CA GLN A 217 9.47 7.91 -4.86
C GLN A 217 10.61 7.39 -4.01
N LYS A 218 10.34 6.38 -3.17
CA LYS A 218 11.35 5.75 -2.32
C LYS A 218 12.43 5.05 -3.14
N ILE A 219 12.08 4.45 -4.28
CA ILE A 219 13.06 3.86 -5.20
C ILE A 219 13.88 4.92 -5.92
N ARG A 220 13.23 6.00 -6.39
CA ARG A 220 13.90 7.11 -7.07
C ARG A 220 14.96 7.76 -6.18
N ALA A 221 14.62 8.04 -4.92
CA ALA A 221 15.50 8.68 -3.94
C ALA A 221 16.77 7.88 -3.58
N ILE A 222 16.90 6.62 -4.02
CA ILE A 222 18.12 5.82 -3.81
C ILE A 222 19.10 6.00 -4.97
N ILE A 223 18.59 6.35 -6.15
CA ILE A 223 19.41 6.48 -7.36
C ILE A 223 20.03 7.88 -7.38
N ASP A 224 19.27 8.87 -6.90
CA ASP A 224 19.76 10.21 -6.59
C ASP A 224 20.83 10.17 -5.46
#